data_AF-A0A2K3KER6-F1
#
_entry.id   AF-A0A2K3KER6-F1
#
_cell.length_a   1.000
_cell.length_b   1.000
_cell.length_c   1.000
_cell.angle_alpha   90.00
_cell.angle_beta   90.00
_cell.angle_gamma   90.00
#
_symmetry.space_group_name_H-M   'P 1'
#
loop_
_entity.id
_entity.type
_entity.pdbx_description
1 polymer ?
#
loop_
_entity_poly.entity_id
_entity_poly.type
_entity_poly.pdbx_seq_one_letter_code
_entity_poly.pdbx_strand_id
1 'polypeptide(L)'
;MEFHPTFAVSNIKNHIPIVLEMEKDQYGTWAELFRIHALSHRVLHHIVPSTEKPPPALTDTEHEQWTTLDATVLQWIYSTISTDLLTTIMEPNSTALEAWNQLEGIFQDNQNARVVALEQEFSNTRMEDFPNVSAYCQRLKMLS
;
A
#
# COMPACT_ATOMS: atom_id res chain seq x y z
N MET A 1 18.52 13.10 -24.56
CA MET A 1 17.83 12.66 -23.33
C MET A 1 16.91 13.77 -22.89
N GLU A 2 15.61 13.51 -22.90
CA GLU A 2 14.62 14.42 -22.31
C GLU A 2 14.65 14.29 -20.78
N PHE A 3 14.44 15.39 -20.06
CA PHE A 3 14.41 15.38 -18.60
C PHE A 3 13.12 14.75 -18.09
N HIS A 4 13.23 13.66 -17.32
CA HIS A 4 12.06 12.99 -16.73
C HIS A 4 11.73 13.58 -15.35
N PRO A 5 10.46 13.92 -15.04
CA PRO A 5 10.07 14.58 -13.78
C PRO A 5 10.47 13.81 -12.51
N THR A 6 10.56 12.48 -12.56
CA THR A 6 10.98 11.64 -11.42
C THR A 6 12.37 12.03 -10.89
N PHE A 7 13.25 12.52 -11.75
CA PHE A 7 14.61 12.93 -11.36
C PHE A 7 14.64 14.23 -10.53
N ALA A 8 13.54 14.97 -10.47
CA ALA A 8 13.42 16.17 -9.62
C ALA A 8 13.05 15.84 -8.16
N VAL A 9 12.63 14.60 -7.86
CA VAL A 9 12.17 14.21 -6.53
C VAL A 9 13.36 13.79 -5.66
N SER A 10 13.82 14.70 -4.81
CA SER A 10 14.90 14.42 -3.85
C SER A 10 14.43 13.65 -2.62
N ASN A 11 13.17 13.84 -2.21
CA ASN A 11 12.56 13.15 -1.07
C ASN A 11 11.03 13.07 -1.22
N ILE A 12 10.51 11.87 -1.50
CA ILE A 12 9.07 11.64 -1.65
C ILE A 12 8.27 11.96 -0.38
N LYS A 13 8.89 11.89 0.81
CA LYS A 13 8.20 12.16 2.09
C LYS A 13 7.65 13.59 2.20
N ASN A 14 8.13 14.52 1.38
CA ASN A 14 7.57 15.87 1.28
C ASN A 14 6.20 15.90 0.59
N HIS A 15 5.90 14.88 -0.23
CA HIS A 15 4.64 14.75 -0.96
C HIS A 15 3.70 13.72 -0.33
N ILE A 16 4.25 12.69 0.32
CA ILE A 16 3.52 11.67 1.06
C ILE A 16 4.01 11.69 2.51
N PRO A 17 3.42 12.52 3.39
CA PRO A 17 3.87 12.68 4.77
C PRO A 17 3.42 11.56 5.71
N ILE A 18 2.81 10.50 5.16
CA ILE A 18 2.31 9.34 5.91
C ILE A 18 3.27 8.19 5.69
N VAL A 19 3.59 7.49 6.78
CA VAL A 19 4.29 6.20 6.75
C VAL A 19 3.24 5.11 6.87
N LEU A 20 3.14 4.23 5.88
CA LEU A 20 2.25 3.08 5.93
C LEU A 20 2.75 2.10 6.98
N GLU A 21 1.87 1.65 7.87
CA GLU A 21 2.14 0.72 8.98
C GLU A 21 0.98 -0.26 9.11
N MET A 22 1.24 -1.47 9.64
CA MET A 22 0.26 -2.56 9.72
C MET A 22 -0.92 -2.26 10.66
N GLU A 23 -0.64 -1.56 11.76
CA GLU A 23 -1.58 -1.30 12.85
C GLU A 23 -2.52 -0.13 12.54
N LYS A 24 -2.21 0.66 11.52
CA LYS A 24 -2.95 1.87 11.15
C LYS A 24 -3.80 1.60 9.93
N ASP A 25 -5.08 1.96 10.01
CA ASP A 25 -6.01 1.89 8.88
C ASP A 25 -5.78 3.08 7.91
N GLN A 26 -4.59 3.13 7.33
CA GLN A 26 -4.11 4.24 6.50
C GLN A 26 -3.82 3.82 5.06
N TYR A 27 -3.93 2.52 4.73
CA TYR A 27 -3.66 2.00 3.40
C TYR A 27 -4.42 2.76 2.30
N GLY A 28 -5.73 2.98 2.47
CA GLY A 28 -6.52 3.71 1.47
C GLY A 28 -6.03 5.13 1.23
N THR A 29 -5.65 5.85 2.30
CA THR A 29 -5.13 7.22 2.18
C THR A 29 -3.72 7.24 1.57
N TRP A 30 -2.84 6.35 2.03
CA TRP A 30 -1.48 6.22 1.50
C TRP A 30 -1.50 5.85 0.01
N ALA A 31 -2.31 4.88 -0.38
CA ALA A 31 -2.42 4.40 -1.75
C ALA A 31 -2.92 5.50 -2.69
N GLU A 32 -3.90 6.29 -2.27
CA GLU A 32 -4.41 7.41 -3.07
C GLU A 32 -3.36 8.51 -3.27
N LEU A 33 -2.67 8.92 -2.20
CA LEU A 33 -1.57 9.89 -2.29
C LEU A 33 -0.44 9.40 -3.20
N PHE A 34 -0.11 8.11 -3.12
CA PHE A 34 0.92 7.50 -3.97
C PHE A 34 0.51 7.47 -5.44
N ARG A 35 -0.74 7.11 -5.77
CA ARG A 35 -1.26 7.14 -7.15
C ARG A 35 -1.24 8.55 -7.73
N ILE A 36 -1.63 9.56 -6.96
CA ILE A 36 -1.56 10.97 -7.38
C ILE A 36 -0.10 11.38 -7.66
N HIS A 37 0.82 11.01 -6.77
CA HIS A 37 2.25 11.28 -6.95
C HIS A 37 2.78 10.62 -8.23
N ALA A 38 2.54 9.32 -8.42
CA ALA A 38 2.97 8.58 -9.60
C ALA A 38 2.37 9.14 -10.90
N LEU A 39 1.10 9.55 -10.88
CA LEU A 39 0.43 10.18 -12.02
C LEU A 39 1.10 11.52 -12.40
N SER A 40 1.36 12.39 -11.42
CA SER A 40 2.01 13.68 -11.66
C SER A 40 3.43 13.56 -12.21
N HIS A 41 4.10 12.43 -11.93
CA HIS A 41 5.44 12.10 -12.43
C HIS A 41 5.43 11.17 -13.67
N ARG A 42 4.26 10.91 -14.25
CA ARG A 42 4.07 10.08 -15.47
C ARG A 42 4.50 8.62 -15.34
N VAL A 43 4.50 8.07 -14.13
CA VAL A 43 4.94 6.69 -13.82
C VAL A 43 3.84 5.81 -13.23
N LEU A 44 2.57 6.25 -13.25
CA LEU A 44 1.44 5.46 -12.73
C LEU A 44 1.38 4.03 -13.29
N HIS A 45 1.79 3.84 -14.55
CA HIS A 45 1.78 2.54 -15.22
C HIS A 45 2.75 1.52 -14.62
N HIS A 46 3.70 1.93 -13.77
CA HIS A 46 4.58 1.03 -13.02
C HIS A 46 3.88 0.36 -11.83
N ILE A 47 2.73 0.87 -11.37
CA ILE A 47 1.96 0.31 -10.25
C ILE A 47 0.53 -0.06 -10.63
N VAL A 48 0.02 0.50 -11.75
CA VAL A 48 -1.29 0.16 -12.33
C VAL A 48 -1.06 -0.19 -13.79
N PRO A 49 -0.98 -1.48 -14.15
CA PRO A 49 -0.72 -1.91 -15.52
C PRO A 49 -1.75 -1.31 -16.48
N SER A 50 -1.27 -0.77 -17.60
CA SER A 50 -2.12 -0.26 -18.67
C SER A 50 -1.85 -1.04 -19.96
N THR A 51 -2.92 -1.40 -20.67
CA THR A 51 -2.83 -2.03 -22.00
C THR A 51 -2.22 -1.11 -23.05
N GLU A 52 -2.23 0.21 -22.81
CA GLU A 52 -1.67 1.21 -23.74
C GLU A 52 -0.16 1.42 -23.55
N LYS A 53 0.40 1.05 -22.39
CA LYS A 53 1.81 1.25 -22.04
C LYS A 53 2.39 0.00 -21.36
N PRO A 54 2.58 -1.10 -22.10
CA PRO A 54 3.26 -2.28 -21.58
C PRO A 54 4.75 -1.98 -21.34
N PRO A 55 5.41 -2.77 -20.47
CA PRO A 55 6.87 -2.73 -20.35
C PRO A 55 7.54 -2.99 -21.71
N PRO A 56 8.57 -2.21 -22.09
CA PRO A 56 9.31 -2.39 -23.33
C PRO A 56 10.12 -3.69 -23.31
N ALA A 57 10.37 -4.25 -24.49
CA ALA A 57 11.21 -5.44 -24.64
C ALA A 57 12.67 -5.12 -24.30
N LEU A 58 13.44 -6.13 -23.88
CA LEU A 58 14.86 -5.98 -23.51
C LEU A 58 15.73 -5.34 -24.61
N THR A 59 15.33 -5.50 -25.87
CA THR A 59 16.03 -4.98 -27.05
C THR A 59 15.67 -3.53 -27.37
N ASP A 60 14.64 -2.99 -26.74
CA ASP A 60 14.15 -1.65 -27.02
C ASP A 60 15.05 -0.61 -26.37
N THR A 61 15.30 0.48 -27.08
CA THR A 61 16.13 1.59 -26.58
C THR A 61 15.55 2.27 -25.34
N GLU A 62 14.26 2.06 -25.07
CA GLU A 62 13.53 2.61 -23.92
C GLU A 62 13.62 1.72 -22.66
N HIS A 63 14.14 0.49 -22.79
CA HIS A 63 14.18 -0.48 -21.69
C HIS A 63 15.01 -0.01 -20.49
N GLU A 64 16.17 0.60 -20.73
CA GLU A 64 17.02 1.15 -19.66
C GLU A 64 16.31 2.26 -18.89
N GLN A 65 15.61 3.15 -19.61
CA GLN A 65 14.84 4.22 -19.00
C GLN A 65 13.67 3.65 -18.19
N TRP A 66 12.91 2.71 -18.74
CA TRP A 66 11.83 2.03 -18.02
C TRP A 66 12.33 1.41 -16.72
N THR A 67 13.43 0.67 -16.77
CA THR A 67 14.02 0.01 -15.59
C THR A 67 14.44 1.02 -14.53
N THR A 68 14.99 2.17 -14.95
CA THR A 68 15.35 3.26 -14.05
C THR A 68 14.13 3.89 -13.38
N LEU A 69 13.05 4.09 -14.13
CA LEU A 69 11.79 4.62 -13.61
C LEU A 69 11.13 3.63 -12.64
N ASP A 70 11.13 2.35 -12.97
CA ASP A 70 10.61 1.29 -12.10
C ASP A 70 11.33 1.25 -10.75
N ALA A 71 12.68 1.24 -10.79
CA ALA A 71 13.50 1.28 -9.58
C ALA A 71 13.26 2.56 -8.75
N THR A 72 13.00 3.68 -9.40
CA THR A 72 12.66 4.94 -8.71
C THR A 72 11.32 4.84 -7.98
N VAL A 73 10.29 4.27 -8.62
CA VAL A 73 8.98 4.08 -7.99
C VAL A 73 9.06 3.05 -6.87
N LEU A 74 9.85 1.98 -7.05
CA LEU A 74 10.09 1.00 -6.00
C LEU A 74 10.77 1.62 -4.77
N GLN A 75 11.80 2.44 -4.99
CA GLN A 75 12.46 3.18 -3.91
C GLN A 75 11.49 4.10 -3.16
N TRP A 76 10.56 4.74 -3.88
CA TRP A 76 9.51 5.57 -3.29
C TRP A 76 8.55 4.77 -2.40
N ILE A 77 8.12 3.58 -2.84
CA ILE A 77 7.32 2.66 -2.02
C ILE A 77 8.08 2.36 -0.73
N TYR A 78 9.31 1.85 -0.84
CA TYR A 78 10.14 1.49 0.32
C TYR A 78 10.41 2.65 1.27
N SER A 79 10.48 3.88 0.75
CA SER A 79 10.71 5.07 1.57
C SER A 79 9.47 5.53 2.35
N THR A 80 8.27 5.10 1.97
CA THR A 80 7.00 5.57 2.54
C THR A 80 6.25 4.50 3.34
N ILE A 81 6.86 3.35 3.55
CA ILE A 81 6.36 2.27 4.42
C ILE A 81 7.24 2.13 5.67
N SER A 82 6.71 1.48 6.69
CA SER A 82 7.46 1.15 7.90
C SER A 82 8.56 0.14 7.62
N THR A 83 9.55 0.08 8.51
CA THR A 83 10.63 -0.91 8.43
C THR A 83 10.07 -2.35 8.45
N ASP A 84 9.02 -2.61 9.23
CA ASP A 84 8.43 -3.94 9.33
C ASP A 84 7.80 -4.39 8.01
N LEU A 85 7.00 -3.51 7.38
CA LEU A 85 6.46 -3.75 6.04
C LEU A 85 7.58 -3.90 5.00
N LEU A 86 8.60 -3.05 5.06
CA LEU A 86 9.76 -3.14 4.17
C LEU A 86 10.41 -4.52 4.27
N THR A 87 10.69 -5.00 5.47
CA THR A 87 11.29 -6.34 5.66
C THR A 87 10.39 -7.48 5.24
N THR A 88 9.07 -7.27 5.22
CA THR A 88 8.09 -8.28 4.82
C THR A 88 8.01 -8.42 3.31
N ILE A 89 8.03 -7.31 2.56
CA ILE A 89 7.83 -7.33 1.09
C ILE A 89 9.13 -7.28 0.28
N MET A 90 10.27 -7.05 0.93
CA MET A 90 11.54 -6.83 0.23
C MET A 90 12.07 -8.12 -0.40
N GLU A 91 12.16 -8.12 -1.73
CA GLU A 91 12.67 -9.24 -2.52
C GLU A 91 13.76 -8.78 -3.52
N PRO A 92 14.78 -9.62 -3.80
CA PRO A 92 15.78 -9.31 -4.82
C PRO A 92 15.14 -9.18 -6.20
N ASN A 93 15.52 -8.13 -6.93
CA ASN A 93 15.03 -7.84 -8.30
C ASN A 93 13.50 -7.67 -8.40
N SER A 94 12.84 -7.29 -7.30
CA SER A 94 11.43 -6.93 -7.32
C SER A 94 11.18 -5.67 -8.16
N THR A 95 9.97 -5.57 -8.71
CA THR A 95 9.44 -4.42 -9.43
C THR A 95 8.53 -3.57 -8.56
N ALA A 96 8.31 -2.31 -8.98
CA ALA A 96 7.34 -1.44 -8.31
C ALA A 96 5.93 -2.06 -8.24
N LEU A 97 5.51 -2.76 -9.29
CA LEU A 97 4.21 -3.42 -9.37
C LEU A 97 4.08 -4.58 -8.39
N GLU A 98 5.11 -5.41 -8.27
CA GLU A 98 5.12 -6.54 -7.34
C GLU A 98 5.04 -6.05 -5.88
N ALA A 99 5.86 -5.07 -5.51
CA ALA A 99 5.81 -4.47 -4.18
C ALA A 99 4.44 -3.82 -3.89
N TRP A 100 3.85 -3.14 -4.88
CA TRP A 100 2.51 -2.57 -4.76
C TRP A 100 1.45 -3.64 -4.49
N ASN A 101 1.44 -4.73 -5.27
CA ASN A 101 0.48 -5.81 -5.14
C ASN A 101 0.64 -6.58 -3.82
N GLN A 102 1.88 -6.76 -3.34
CA GLN A 102 2.12 -7.38 -2.03
C GLN A 102 1.52 -6.55 -0.90
N LEU A 103 1.72 -5.22 -0.92
CA LEU A 103 1.10 -4.33 0.06
C LEU A 103 -0.43 -4.40 -0.02
N GLU A 104 -1.01 -4.35 -1.22
CA GLU A 104 -2.46 -4.46 -1.40
C GLU A 104 -3.02 -5.76 -0.81
N GLY A 105 -2.36 -6.89 -1.08
CA GLY A 105 -2.74 -8.19 -0.52
C GLY A 105 -2.67 -8.22 1.01
N ILE A 106 -1.59 -7.73 1.60
CA ILE A 106 -1.42 -7.68 3.07
C ILE A 106 -2.58 -6.92 3.74
N PHE A 107 -2.94 -5.75 3.21
CA PHE A 107 -4.00 -4.94 3.81
C PHE A 107 -5.40 -5.50 3.55
N GLN A 108 -5.63 -6.15 2.40
CA GLN A 108 -6.89 -6.85 2.13
C GLN A 108 -7.06 -8.06 3.05
N ASP A 109 -6.01 -8.86 3.25
CA ASP A 109 -6.03 -10.02 4.16
C ASP A 109 -6.20 -9.60 5.62
N ASN A 110 -5.53 -8.51 6.03
CA ASN A 110 -5.70 -7.96 7.38
C ASN A 110 -7.14 -7.46 7.61
N GLN A 111 -7.75 -6.80 6.62
CA GLN A 111 -9.17 -6.40 6.71
C GLN A 111 -10.09 -7.62 6.84
N ASN A 112 -9.87 -8.65 6.03
CA ASN A 112 -10.64 -9.89 6.10
C ASN A 112 -10.50 -10.58 7.46
N ALA A 113 -9.27 -10.68 7.98
CA ALA A 113 -9.00 -11.26 9.31
C ALA A 113 -9.66 -10.46 10.43
N ARG A 114 -9.65 -9.12 10.35
CA ARG A 114 -10.35 -8.24 11.30
C ARG A 114 -11.86 -8.45 11.28
N VAL A 115 -12.46 -8.59 10.10
CA VAL A 115 -13.90 -8.87 9.96
C VAL A 115 -14.24 -10.21 10.63
N VAL A 116 -13.50 -11.28 10.32
CA VAL A 116 -13.72 -12.60 10.93
C VAL A 116 -13.55 -12.56 12.46
N ALA A 117 -12.53 -11.87 12.95
CA ALA A 117 -12.31 -11.73 14.39
C ALA A 117 -13.45 -10.97 15.08
N LEU A 118 -13.97 -9.89 14.46
CA LEU A 118 -15.11 -9.14 14.98
C LEU A 118 -16.40 -9.96 14.96
N GLU A 119 -16.66 -10.74 13.90
CA GLU A 119 -17.82 -11.65 13.84
C GLU A 119 -17.78 -12.73 14.92
N GLN A 120 -16.60 -13.32 15.13
CA GLN A 120 -16.38 -14.28 16.22
C GLN A 120 -16.57 -13.64 17.58
N GLU A 121 -16.02 -12.45 17.79
CA GLU A 121 -16.17 -11.74 19.06
C GLU A 121 -17.62 -11.35 19.30
N PHE A 122 -18.32 -10.82 18.31
CA PHE A 122 -19.74 -10.48 18.40
C PHE A 122 -20.58 -11.71 18.75
N SER A 123 -20.32 -12.84 18.09
CA SER A 123 -21.03 -14.11 18.33
C SER A 123 -20.76 -14.70 19.72
N ASN A 124 -19.56 -14.50 20.24
CA ASN A 124 -19.13 -15.02 21.55
C ASN A 124 -19.39 -14.04 22.71
N THR A 125 -19.73 -12.78 22.43
CA THR A 125 -20.02 -11.78 23.48
C THR A 125 -21.34 -12.12 24.15
N ARG A 126 -21.27 -12.59 25.40
CA ARG A 126 -22.47 -12.94 26.18
C ARG A 126 -22.76 -11.89 27.23
N MET A 127 -24.04 -11.71 27.52
CA MET A 127 -24.50 -10.76 28.54
C MET A 127 -23.93 -11.08 29.94
N GLU A 128 -23.67 -12.37 30.22
CA GLU A 128 -23.11 -12.86 31.47
C GLU A 128 -21.67 -12.36 31.75
N ASP A 129 -20.95 -11.93 30.72
CA ASP A 129 -19.59 -11.40 30.83
C ASP A 129 -19.55 -9.92 31.27
N PHE A 130 -20.71 -9.27 31.41
CA PHE A 130 -20.81 -7.83 31.68
C PHE A 130 -21.58 -7.54 32.98
N PRO A 131 -21.20 -6.48 33.71
CA PRO A 131 -21.83 -6.13 34.98
C PRO A 131 -23.28 -5.62 34.83
N ASN A 132 -23.70 -5.21 33.63
CA ASN A 132 -25.06 -4.76 33.33
C ASN A 132 -25.35 -4.71 31.82
N VAL A 133 -26.63 -4.54 31.48
CA VAL A 133 -27.14 -4.47 30.10
C VAL A 133 -26.49 -3.34 29.31
N SER A 134 -26.23 -2.19 29.94
CA SER A 134 -25.67 -1.03 29.24
C SER A 134 -24.24 -1.29 28.76
N ALA A 135 -23.40 -1.90 29.61
CA ALA A 135 -22.03 -2.26 29.26
C ALA A 135 -22.00 -3.30 28.13
N TYR A 136 -22.89 -4.30 28.18
CA TYR A 136 -23.07 -5.29 27.11
C TYR A 136 -23.48 -4.63 25.79
N CYS A 137 -24.52 -3.81 25.79
CA CYS A 137 -24.98 -3.10 24.58
C CYS A 137 -23.91 -2.16 24.03
N GLN A 138 -23.09 -1.54 24.88
CA GLN A 138 -21.98 -0.70 24.43
C GLN A 138 -20.90 -1.55 23.74
N ARG A 139 -20.56 -2.73 24.26
CA ARG A 139 -19.61 -3.64 23.58
C ARG A 139 -20.15 -4.09 22.23
N LEU A 140 -21.41 -4.53 22.15
CA LEU A 140 -22.02 -4.93 20.88
C LEU A 140 -21.99 -3.81 19.84
N LYS A 141 -22.24 -2.56 20.25
CA LYS A 141 -22.14 -1.38 19.36
C LYS A 141 -20.73 -1.08 18.86
N MET A 142 -19.69 -1.48 19.59
CA MET A 142 -18.30 -1.32 19.15
C MET A 142 -17.85 -2.43 18.19
N LEU A 143 -18.56 -3.57 18.20
CA LEU A 143 -18.27 -4.74 17.38
C LEU A 143 -19.15 -4.82 16.11
N SER A 144 -20.19 -3.98 16.02
CA SER A 144 -21.00 -3.73 14.80
C SER A 144 -20.43 -2.59 13.99
#